data_AF-A0A382E1A5-F1
#
_entry.id   AF-A0A382E1A5-F1
#
_cell.length_a   1.000
_cell.length_b   1.000
_cell.length_c   1.000
_cell.angle_alpha   90.00
_cell.angle_beta   90.00
_cell.angle_gamma   90.00
#
_symmetry.space_group_name_H-M   'P 1'
#
loop_
_entity.id
_entity.type
_entity.pdbx_description
1 polymer ?
#
loop_
_entity_poly.entity_id
_entity_poly.type
_entity_poly.pdbx_seq_one_letter_code
_entity_poly.pdbx_strand_id
1 'polypeptide(L)'
;EVQDMVGFFLISKKGGSRRSPIDFETLSRHGRHVFVKGRYSGIVMAAYPQLRVEPVDDVEETLMNAEKGSVGLEIVQTGNTLKSKGLLLHGAPLFLSESLYVVDYDRFQHNPALRKFVESLKPAGYFEDQRLQNFASWYYALEMNLKDSWVKRPPIDELFCKNEDIDLGLRPYRLRTRNWKPDDNYLREEAIDLAQSSRQKVLNHYQELKQRKD
;
A
#
# COMPACT_ATOMS: atom_id res chain seq x y z
N GLU A 1 -11.81 2.48 -13.90
CA GLU A 1 -12.17 3.09 -12.60
C GLU A 1 -11.25 2.49 -11.54
N VAL A 2 -10.64 3.30 -10.67
CA VAL A 2 -9.59 2.85 -9.71
C VAL A 2 -10.19 2.83 -8.30
N GLN A 3 -11.38 2.25 -8.12
CA GLN A 3 -12.18 2.55 -6.93
C GLN A 3 -11.77 1.81 -5.65
N ASP A 4 -11.11 0.66 -5.75
CA ASP A 4 -10.93 -0.22 -4.58
C ASP A 4 -9.53 -0.25 -3.98
N MET A 5 -8.54 0.48 -4.50
CA MET A 5 -7.18 0.47 -3.95
C MET A 5 -6.70 1.85 -3.52
N VAL A 6 -6.17 1.93 -2.30
CA VAL A 6 -5.54 3.13 -1.73
C VAL A 6 -4.24 2.77 -1.02
N GLY A 7 -3.33 3.72 -0.91
CA GLY A 7 -2.14 3.60 -0.07
C GLY A 7 -2.14 4.65 1.02
N PHE A 8 -1.65 4.31 2.21
CA PHE A 8 -1.46 5.27 3.29
C PHE A 8 -0.03 5.81 3.25
N PHE A 9 0.15 6.99 2.66
CA PHE A 9 1.46 7.52 2.30
C PHE A 9 1.94 8.64 3.21
N LEU A 10 3.26 8.74 3.30
CA LEU A 10 3.92 9.93 3.80
C LEU A 10 3.82 11.03 2.75
N ILE A 11 3.27 12.17 3.16
CA ILE A 11 3.09 13.36 2.33
C ILE A 11 3.78 14.56 2.98
N SER A 12 4.14 15.56 2.19
CA SER A 12 4.77 16.78 2.73
C SER A 12 4.45 18.02 1.92
N LYS A 13 4.47 19.17 2.60
CA LYS A 13 4.54 20.47 1.92
C LYS A 13 5.92 20.66 1.29
N LYS A 14 5.96 21.09 0.02
CA LYS A 14 7.21 21.35 -0.71
C LYS A 14 8.16 22.21 0.12
N GLY A 15 9.38 21.72 0.33
CA GLY A 15 10.44 22.37 1.09
C GLY A 15 11.62 22.82 0.22
N GLY A 16 12.59 23.52 0.81
CA GLY A 16 13.85 23.86 0.15
C GLY A 16 14.74 22.63 -0.06
N SER A 17 15.53 22.63 -1.14
CA SER A 17 16.35 21.53 -1.67
C SER A 17 17.47 20.99 -0.76
N ARG A 18 17.63 21.52 0.46
CA ARG A 18 18.75 21.19 1.38
C ARG A 18 18.37 20.32 2.58
N ARG A 19 17.14 19.82 2.68
CA ARG A 19 16.72 18.99 3.83
C ARG A 19 16.99 17.51 3.61
N SER A 20 17.25 16.81 4.72
CA SER A 20 17.37 15.35 4.77
C SER A 20 16.17 14.66 4.09
N PRO A 21 16.34 13.42 3.59
CA PRO A 21 15.24 12.61 3.11
C PRO A 21 14.01 12.64 4.01
N ILE A 22 12.83 12.59 3.39
CA ILE A 22 11.55 12.43 4.08
C ILE A 22 11.16 10.95 3.94
N ASP A 23 11.49 10.17 4.96
CA ASP A 23 11.15 8.75 5.10
C ASP A 23 11.02 8.41 6.59
N PHE A 24 10.39 7.27 6.90
CA PHE A 24 10.08 6.88 8.27
C PHE A 24 11.33 6.69 9.14
N GLU A 25 12.42 6.15 8.58
CA GLU A 25 13.67 5.95 9.31
C GLU A 25 14.28 7.29 9.74
N THR A 26 14.36 8.26 8.82
CA THR A 26 14.87 9.60 9.10
C THR A 26 13.98 10.34 10.09
N LEU A 27 12.65 10.28 9.92
CA LEU A 27 11.71 10.95 10.81
C LEU A 27 11.76 10.39 12.24
N SER A 28 11.93 9.08 12.38
CA SER A 28 12.05 8.41 13.69
C SER A 28 13.31 8.82 14.45
N ARG A 29 14.42 9.07 13.73
CA ARG A 29 15.69 9.48 14.36
C ARG A 29 15.74 10.97 14.71
N HIS A 30 15.15 11.82 13.88
CA HIS A 30 15.25 13.28 14.04
C HIS A 30 14.03 13.93 14.70
N GLY A 31 12.99 13.16 15.02
CA GLY A 31 11.88 13.61 15.88
C GLY A 31 11.05 14.75 15.30
N ARG A 32 10.81 14.77 13.98
CA ARG A 32 9.87 15.73 13.38
C ARG A 32 8.43 15.32 13.66
N HIS A 33 7.56 16.31 13.88
CA HIS A 33 6.13 16.09 14.01
C HIS A 33 5.55 15.53 12.70
N VAL A 34 4.75 14.48 12.80
CA VAL A 34 4.05 13.84 11.69
C VAL A 34 2.55 13.98 11.95
N PHE A 35 1.89 14.80 11.14
CA PHE A 35 0.45 14.99 11.24
C PHE A 35 -0.29 13.77 10.73
N VAL A 36 -1.23 13.25 11.50
CA VAL A 36 -1.98 12.04 11.15
C VAL A 36 -3.45 12.25 11.50
N LYS A 37 -4.37 11.78 10.65
CA LYS A 37 -5.79 11.82 11.01
C LYS A 37 -6.03 11.03 12.30
N GLY A 38 -6.74 11.59 13.28
CA GLY A 38 -6.86 11.01 14.62
C GLY A 38 -7.23 9.51 14.66
N ARG A 39 -8.10 9.05 13.75
CA ARG A 39 -8.51 7.63 13.64
C ARG A 39 -7.38 6.66 13.23
N TYR A 40 -6.26 7.16 12.70
CA TYR A 40 -5.11 6.37 12.28
C TYR A 40 -3.89 6.55 13.21
N SER A 41 -3.98 7.39 14.24
CA SER A 41 -2.84 7.64 15.14
C SER A 41 -2.35 6.35 15.81
N GLY A 42 -3.27 5.52 16.31
CA GLY A 42 -2.94 4.27 17.00
C GLY A 42 -2.16 3.28 16.13
N ILE A 43 -2.56 3.07 14.88
CA ILE A 43 -1.85 2.16 13.97
C ILE A 43 -0.46 2.69 13.61
N VAL A 44 -0.32 4.01 13.45
CA VAL A 44 0.99 4.63 13.17
C VAL A 44 1.92 4.53 14.37
N MET A 45 1.43 4.83 15.58
CA MET A 45 2.21 4.74 16.81
C MET A 45 2.64 3.29 17.11
N ALA A 46 1.79 2.31 16.78
CA ALA A 46 2.15 0.89 16.91
C ALA A 46 3.24 0.47 15.92
N ALA A 47 3.13 0.90 14.65
CA ALA A 47 4.10 0.57 13.61
C ALA A 47 5.45 1.32 13.78
N TYR A 48 5.40 2.57 14.24
CA TYR A 48 6.58 3.41 14.48
C TYR A 48 6.49 4.15 15.82
N PRO A 49 6.83 3.48 16.92
CA PRO A 49 6.73 4.06 18.26
C PRO A 49 7.60 5.31 18.47
N GLN A 50 8.63 5.50 17.64
CA GLN A 50 9.57 6.62 17.73
C GLN A 50 9.13 7.84 16.89
N LEU A 51 8.08 7.73 16.07
CA LEU A 51 7.55 8.89 15.36
C LEU A 51 6.82 9.81 16.33
N ARG A 52 7.05 11.11 16.19
CA ARG A 52 6.27 12.13 16.90
C ARG A 52 4.96 12.36 16.16
N VAL A 53 3.98 11.50 16.43
CA VAL A 53 2.66 11.57 15.80
C VAL A 53 1.83 12.68 16.45
N GLU A 54 1.27 13.55 15.62
CA GLU A 54 0.37 14.63 16.04
C GLU A 54 -1.00 14.43 15.38
N PRO A 55 -2.04 14.06 16.15
CA PRO A 55 -3.36 13.82 15.58
C PRO A 55 -4.04 15.13 15.16
N VAL A 56 -4.59 15.15 13.94
CA VAL A 56 -5.33 16.29 13.38
C VAL A 56 -6.62 15.82 12.68
N ASP A 57 -7.52 16.75 12.37
CA ASP A 57 -8.77 16.43 11.66
C ASP A 57 -8.57 16.29 10.15
N ASP A 58 -7.80 17.22 9.57
CA ASP A 58 -7.46 17.27 8.14
C ASP A 58 -5.94 17.44 7.99
N VAL A 59 -5.27 16.38 7.56
CA VAL A 59 -3.81 16.33 7.43
C VAL A 59 -3.35 17.25 6.31
N GLU A 60 -4.06 17.25 5.18
CA GLU A 60 -3.69 18.05 4.02
C GLU A 60 -3.82 19.55 4.32
N GLU A 61 -4.90 19.98 4.97
CA GLU A 61 -5.10 21.39 5.35
C GLU A 61 -4.11 21.82 6.42
N THR A 62 -3.85 20.96 7.41
CA THR A 62 -2.80 21.22 8.42
C THR A 62 -1.45 21.43 7.75
N LEU A 63 -1.10 20.59 6.77
CA LEU A 63 0.16 20.73 6.03
C LEU A 63 0.22 22.02 5.23
N MET A 64 -0.88 22.44 4.61
CA MET A 64 -0.93 23.69 3.86
C MET A 64 -0.69 24.91 4.75
N ASN A 65 -1.14 24.88 6.00
CA ASN A 65 -0.95 25.96 6.96
C ASN A 65 0.36 25.85 7.77
N ALA A 66 1.00 24.68 7.77
CA ALA A 66 2.26 24.47 8.47
C ALA A 66 3.49 25.01 7.72
N GLU A 67 4.64 24.99 8.39
CA GLU A 67 5.92 25.36 7.81
C GLU A 67 6.31 24.48 6.61
N LYS A 68 7.21 25.00 5.77
CA LYS A 68 7.77 24.22 4.65
C LYS A 68 8.45 22.96 5.18
N GLY A 69 8.26 21.83 4.51
CA GLY A 69 8.83 20.54 4.89
C GLY A 69 8.18 19.88 6.10
N SER A 70 7.05 20.40 6.58
CA SER A 70 6.13 19.64 7.44
C SER A 70 5.61 18.41 6.72
N VAL A 71 5.36 17.36 7.50
CA VAL A 71 5.05 16.02 7.00
C VAL A 71 3.79 15.47 7.66
N GLY A 72 3.07 14.64 6.94
CA GLY A 72 1.88 13.97 7.45
C GLY A 72 1.65 12.62 6.76
N LEU A 73 0.71 11.84 7.29
CA LEU A 73 0.29 10.57 6.69
C LEU A 73 -1.15 10.68 6.22
N GLU A 74 -1.38 10.35 4.95
CA GLU A 74 -2.70 10.46 4.32
C GLU A 74 -3.00 9.26 3.43
N ILE A 75 -4.29 8.90 3.36
CA ILE A 75 -4.77 7.88 2.42
C ILE A 75 -4.88 8.51 1.05
N VAL A 76 -4.15 7.96 0.09
CA VAL A 76 -4.08 8.46 -1.27
C VAL A 76 -4.52 7.38 -2.25
N GLN A 77 -5.53 7.72 -3.06
CA GLN A 77 -6.05 6.87 -4.13
C GLN A 77 -5.48 7.28 -5.48
N THR A 78 -5.83 8.48 -5.96
CA THR A 78 -5.44 8.98 -7.28
C THR A 78 -4.35 10.06 -7.23
N GLY A 79 -4.12 10.68 -6.07
CA GLY A 79 -3.17 11.78 -5.92
C GLY A 79 -3.69 13.16 -6.38
N ASN A 80 -4.94 13.27 -6.80
CA ASN A 80 -5.51 14.53 -7.31
C ASN A 80 -5.49 15.66 -6.27
N THR A 81 -5.83 15.36 -5.01
CA THR A 81 -5.84 16.38 -3.94
C THR A 81 -4.44 16.86 -3.59
N LEU A 82 -3.47 15.95 -3.54
CA LEU A 82 -2.06 16.31 -3.35
C LEU A 82 -1.57 17.19 -4.50
N LYS A 83 -1.92 16.85 -5.74
CA LYS A 83 -1.59 17.64 -6.93
C LYS A 83 -2.17 19.05 -6.86
N SER A 84 -3.45 19.20 -6.51
CA SER A 84 -4.09 20.52 -6.44
C SER A 84 -3.52 21.38 -5.31
N LYS A 85 -3.13 20.77 -4.19
CA LYS A 85 -2.49 21.44 -3.05
C LYS A 85 -0.97 21.59 -3.20
N GLY A 86 -0.37 21.06 -4.27
CA GLY A 86 1.08 21.11 -4.50
C GLY A 86 1.90 20.32 -3.47
N LEU A 87 1.31 19.31 -2.83
CA LEU A 87 1.95 18.42 -1.87
C LEU A 87 2.78 17.35 -2.59
N LEU A 88 3.82 16.87 -1.90
CA LEU A 88 4.65 15.76 -2.34
C LEU A 88 4.17 14.47 -1.70
N LEU A 89 4.26 13.36 -2.44
CA LEU A 89 4.06 12.00 -1.95
C LEU A 89 5.42 11.29 -1.93
N HIS A 90 5.76 10.59 -0.84
CA HIS A 90 7.08 10.01 -0.64
C HIS A 90 7.05 8.49 -0.60
N GLY A 91 7.91 7.85 -1.40
CA GLY A 91 8.23 6.44 -1.28
C GLY A 91 7.04 5.48 -1.47
N ALA A 92 7.11 4.35 -0.77
CA ALA A 92 6.05 3.37 -0.65
C ALA A 92 5.05 3.76 0.46
N PRO A 93 3.78 3.32 0.39
CA PRO A 93 2.84 3.55 1.47
C PRO A 93 3.23 2.70 2.69
N LEU A 94 2.77 3.13 3.87
CA LEU A 94 2.85 2.35 5.10
C LEU A 94 2.06 1.05 4.97
N PHE A 95 0.87 1.12 4.39
CA PHE A 95 0.09 -0.04 3.99
C PHE A 95 -0.75 0.29 2.76
N LEU A 96 -1.05 -0.75 2.00
CA LEU A 96 -2.10 -0.73 0.99
C LEU A 96 -3.40 -1.15 1.65
N SER A 97 -4.51 -0.54 1.23
CA SER A 97 -5.85 -0.93 1.68
C SER A 97 -6.74 -1.10 0.48
N GLU A 98 -7.59 -2.13 0.57
CA GLU A 98 -8.62 -2.43 -0.41
C GLU A 98 -9.88 -2.97 0.27
N SER A 99 -10.99 -2.98 -0.45
CA SER A 99 -12.23 -3.61 0.00
C SER A 99 -12.04 -5.13 0.06
N LEU A 100 -12.22 -5.74 1.23
CA LEU A 100 -12.01 -7.17 1.45
C LEU A 100 -13.25 -7.84 2.05
N TYR A 101 -13.52 -9.07 1.63
CA TYR A 101 -14.44 -9.96 2.34
C TYR A 101 -13.70 -10.62 3.50
N VAL A 102 -14.06 -10.27 4.72
CA VAL A 102 -13.50 -10.87 5.94
C VAL A 102 -14.54 -11.83 6.52
N VAL A 103 -14.12 -13.07 6.74
CA VAL A 103 -14.98 -14.13 7.28
C VAL A 103 -14.29 -14.77 8.46
N ASP A 104 -15.06 -15.03 9.52
CA ASP A 104 -14.57 -15.83 10.65
C ASP A 104 -14.22 -17.24 10.15
N TYR A 105 -12.98 -17.65 10.36
CA TYR A 105 -12.45 -18.87 9.78
C TYR A 105 -13.12 -20.13 10.34
N ASP A 106 -13.34 -20.18 11.65
CA ASP A 106 -13.95 -21.33 12.30
C ASP A 106 -15.39 -21.53 11.83
N ARG A 107 -16.17 -20.44 11.77
CA ARG A 107 -17.52 -20.44 11.21
C ARG A 107 -17.51 -20.82 9.73
N PHE A 108 -16.56 -20.30 8.96
CA PHE A 108 -16.45 -20.62 7.53
C PHE A 108 -16.20 -22.12 7.31
N GLN A 109 -15.36 -22.77 8.11
CA GLN A 109 -15.10 -24.21 7.96
C GLN A 109 -16.33 -25.07 8.26
N HIS A 110 -17.09 -24.71 9.31
CA HIS A 110 -18.17 -25.55 9.82
C HIS A 110 -19.57 -25.21 9.28
N ASN A 111 -19.73 -24.12 8.52
CA ASN A 111 -21.02 -23.69 7.98
C ASN A 111 -21.07 -23.80 6.44
N PRO A 112 -21.69 -24.85 5.87
CA PRO A 112 -21.82 -25.02 4.42
C PRO A 112 -22.57 -23.89 3.72
N ALA A 113 -23.56 -23.27 4.37
CA ALA A 113 -24.32 -22.16 3.79
C ALA A 113 -23.45 -20.91 3.65
N LEU A 114 -22.63 -20.61 4.66
CA LEU A 114 -21.65 -19.53 4.60
C LEU A 114 -20.61 -19.76 3.50
N ARG A 115 -20.08 -20.98 3.35
CA ARG A 115 -19.16 -21.31 2.26
C ARG A 115 -19.79 -21.08 0.90
N LYS A 116 -20.99 -21.62 0.68
CA LYS A 116 -21.73 -21.44 -0.58
C LYS A 116 -22.01 -19.96 -0.87
N PHE A 117 -22.30 -19.17 0.17
CA PHE A 117 -22.48 -17.73 0.03
C PHE A 117 -21.19 -17.04 -0.41
N VAL A 118 -20.07 -17.26 0.29
CA VAL A 118 -18.77 -16.67 -0.09
C VAL A 118 -18.33 -17.10 -1.49
N GLU A 119 -18.51 -18.37 -1.86
CA GLU A 119 -18.24 -18.88 -3.21
C GLU A 119 -19.09 -18.17 -4.27
N SER A 120 -20.35 -17.85 -3.96
CA SER A 120 -21.24 -17.14 -4.88
C SER A 120 -20.81 -15.69 -5.15
N LEU A 121 -20.07 -15.07 -4.22
CA LEU A 121 -19.51 -13.72 -4.40
C LEU A 121 -18.29 -13.70 -5.33
N LYS A 122 -17.69 -14.87 -5.61
CA LYS A 122 -16.48 -15.03 -6.45
C LYS A 122 -15.38 -14.01 -6.09
N PRO A 123 -14.92 -13.98 -4.82
CA PRO A 123 -13.92 -13.02 -4.39
C PRO A 123 -12.61 -13.25 -5.15
N ALA A 124 -12.00 -12.16 -5.62
CA ALA A 124 -10.70 -12.24 -6.28
C ALA A 124 -9.60 -12.55 -5.24
N GLY A 125 -8.75 -13.52 -5.56
CA GLY A 125 -7.57 -13.86 -4.76
C GLY A 125 -6.45 -12.81 -4.87
N TYR A 126 -5.57 -12.77 -3.87
CA TYR A 126 -4.47 -11.79 -3.81
C TYR A 126 -3.57 -11.78 -5.07
N PHE A 127 -3.29 -12.97 -5.62
CA PHE A 127 -2.45 -13.18 -6.80
C PHE A 127 -3.23 -13.40 -8.11
N GLU A 128 -4.55 -13.19 -8.09
CA GLU A 128 -5.39 -13.35 -9.28
C GLU A 128 -5.26 -12.16 -10.22
N ASP A 129 -5.31 -12.45 -11.52
CA ASP A 129 -4.97 -11.50 -12.58
C ASP A 129 -5.81 -10.21 -12.53
N GLN A 130 -7.11 -10.34 -12.21
CA GLN A 130 -8.00 -9.19 -12.04
C GLN A 130 -7.51 -8.20 -10.98
N ARG A 131 -7.03 -8.70 -9.83
CA ARG A 131 -6.48 -7.85 -8.77
C ARG A 131 -5.13 -7.25 -9.18
N LEU A 132 -4.28 -8.02 -9.87
CA LEU A 132 -3.00 -7.53 -10.38
C LEU A 132 -3.20 -6.38 -11.39
N GLN A 133 -4.21 -6.49 -12.26
CA GLN A 133 -4.58 -5.43 -13.21
C GLN A 133 -5.11 -4.18 -12.49
N ASN A 134 -5.92 -4.35 -11.44
CA ASN A 134 -6.40 -3.25 -10.61
C ASN A 134 -5.25 -2.52 -9.91
N PHE A 135 -4.29 -3.28 -9.37
CA PHE A 135 -3.08 -2.73 -8.75
C PHE A 135 -2.24 -1.94 -9.77
N ALA A 136 -2.02 -2.48 -10.96
CA ALA A 136 -1.32 -1.79 -12.04
C ALA A 136 -2.02 -0.49 -12.46
N SER A 137 -3.35 -0.53 -12.55
CA SER A 137 -4.16 0.65 -12.88
C SER A 137 -4.09 1.73 -11.80
N TRP A 138 -4.09 1.33 -10.52
CA TRP A 138 -3.93 2.24 -9.39
C TRP A 138 -2.56 2.91 -9.36
N TYR A 139 -1.49 2.11 -9.46
CA TYR A 139 -0.13 2.63 -9.50
C TYR A 139 0.06 3.61 -10.66
N TYR A 140 -0.41 3.25 -11.86
CA TYR A 140 -0.31 4.09 -13.04
C TYR A 140 -1.08 5.41 -12.91
N ALA A 141 -2.28 5.37 -12.31
CA ALA A 141 -3.06 6.58 -12.06
C ALA A 141 -2.34 7.55 -11.11
N LEU A 142 -1.75 7.04 -10.03
CA LEU A 142 -0.92 7.82 -9.12
C LEU A 142 0.31 8.42 -9.81
N GLU A 143 1.05 7.61 -10.58
CA GLU A 143 2.19 8.08 -11.39
C GLU A 143 1.78 9.24 -12.29
N MET A 144 0.67 9.09 -13.01
CA MET A 144 0.29 10.07 -14.02
C MET A 144 -0.20 11.39 -13.43
N ASN A 145 -0.85 11.33 -12.28
CA ASN A 145 -1.34 12.51 -11.60
C ASN A 145 -0.22 13.27 -10.89
N LEU A 146 0.69 12.56 -10.22
CA LEU A 146 1.71 13.18 -9.36
C LEU A 146 3.02 13.49 -10.11
N LYS A 147 3.39 12.70 -11.12
CA LYS A 147 4.66 12.82 -11.85
C LYS A 147 5.83 12.96 -10.87
N ASP A 148 6.63 14.02 -11.01
CA ASP A 148 7.79 14.32 -10.16
C ASP A 148 7.42 14.65 -8.70
N SER A 149 6.13 14.83 -8.40
CA SER A 149 5.66 15.01 -7.02
C SER A 149 5.59 13.70 -6.24
N TRP A 150 5.71 12.53 -6.89
CA TRP A 150 5.96 11.25 -6.23
C TRP A 150 7.47 11.03 -6.07
N VAL A 151 7.99 11.54 -4.98
CA VAL A 151 9.42 11.53 -4.65
C VAL A 151 9.84 10.13 -4.23
N LYS A 152 10.96 9.65 -4.78
CA LYS A 152 11.49 8.28 -4.53
C LYS A 152 10.45 7.19 -4.79
N ARG A 153 9.63 7.35 -5.83
CA ARG A 153 8.63 6.35 -6.23
C ARG A 153 9.28 4.96 -6.40
N PRO A 154 8.81 3.92 -5.69
CA PRO A 154 9.32 2.57 -5.85
C PRO A 154 8.89 1.98 -7.21
N PRO A 155 9.68 1.07 -7.81
CA PRO A 155 9.22 0.23 -8.92
C PRO A 155 7.91 -0.48 -8.56
N ILE A 156 7.03 -0.66 -9.54
CA ILE A 156 5.68 -1.21 -9.30
C ILE A 156 5.71 -2.63 -8.72
N ASP A 157 6.63 -3.45 -9.20
CA ASP A 157 6.83 -4.83 -8.79
C ASP A 157 7.37 -4.92 -7.35
N GLU A 158 8.32 -4.07 -6.98
CA GLU A 158 8.80 -3.94 -5.60
C GLU A 158 7.73 -3.38 -4.66
N LEU A 159 6.85 -2.49 -5.15
CA LEU A 159 5.73 -1.98 -4.38
C LEU A 159 4.65 -3.04 -4.13
N PHE A 160 4.41 -3.91 -5.11
CA PHE A 160 3.48 -5.02 -4.97
C PHE A 160 3.99 -6.03 -3.94
N CYS A 161 5.28 -6.39 -4.03
CA CYS A 161 5.87 -7.49 -3.30
C CYS A 161 7.40 -7.35 -3.32
N LYS A 162 8.02 -7.10 -2.16
CA LYS A 162 9.48 -6.99 -2.07
C LYS A 162 10.15 -8.35 -2.21
N ASN A 163 11.38 -8.37 -2.72
CA ASN A 163 12.21 -9.60 -2.73
C ASN A 163 12.34 -10.22 -1.33
N GLU A 164 12.58 -9.40 -0.32
CA GLU A 164 12.72 -9.83 1.07
C GLU A 164 11.44 -10.52 1.59
N ASP A 165 10.27 -9.99 1.22
CA ASP A 165 8.98 -10.57 1.62
C ASP A 165 8.74 -11.93 0.94
N ILE A 166 9.27 -12.12 -0.28
CA ILE A 166 9.23 -13.41 -1.00
C ILE A 166 10.08 -14.45 -0.27
N ASP A 167 11.30 -14.07 0.11
CA ASP A 167 12.27 -14.96 0.75
C ASP A 167 11.83 -15.39 2.16
N LEU A 168 11.15 -14.48 2.87
CA LEU A 168 10.50 -14.75 4.16
C LEU A 168 9.21 -15.59 4.02
N GLY A 169 8.86 -15.92 2.78
CA GLY A 169 7.68 -16.65 2.39
C GLY A 169 6.48 -15.73 2.40
N LEU A 170 6.24 -15.00 1.31
CA LEU A 170 4.97 -14.30 1.09
C LEU A 170 3.88 -15.35 0.92
N ARG A 171 3.32 -15.76 2.06
CA ARG A 171 2.45 -16.94 2.15
C ARG A 171 1.08 -16.53 1.63
N PRO A 172 0.62 -17.06 0.48
CA PRO A 172 -0.76 -16.82 0.08
C PRO A 172 -1.64 -17.46 1.15
N TYR A 173 -2.44 -16.67 1.88
CA TYR A 173 -3.51 -17.21 2.72
C TYR A 173 -4.56 -17.82 1.78
N ARG A 174 -4.37 -19.08 1.42
CA ARG A 174 -5.28 -19.90 0.62
C ARG A 174 -5.90 -20.92 1.55
N LEU A 175 -7.13 -21.35 1.23
CA LEU A 175 -7.75 -22.48 1.93
C LEU A 175 -6.90 -23.77 1.88
N ARG A 176 -5.99 -23.89 0.91
CA ARG A 176 -5.05 -25.02 0.76
C ARG A 176 -3.78 -24.92 1.62
N THR A 177 -3.40 -23.73 2.10
CA THR A 177 -2.21 -23.51 2.96
C THR A 177 -2.60 -23.51 4.46
N ARG A 178 -3.73 -24.16 4.79
CA ARG A 178 -4.46 -24.12 6.07
C ARG A 178 -3.75 -24.73 7.29
N ASN A 179 -2.83 -25.67 7.10
CA ASN A 179 -2.11 -26.33 8.20
C ASN A 179 -0.66 -25.83 8.34
N TRP A 180 -0.35 -24.70 7.70
CA TRP A 180 1.02 -24.28 7.53
C TRP A 180 1.54 -23.59 8.79
N LYS A 181 2.64 -24.11 9.35
CA LYS A 181 3.31 -23.50 10.50
C LYS A 181 4.39 -22.51 10.03
N PRO A 182 4.74 -21.49 10.83
CA PRO A 182 5.79 -20.52 10.46
C PRO A 182 7.14 -21.16 10.11
N ASP A 183 7.47 -22.30 10.72
CA ASP A 183 8.68 -23.11 10.50
C ASP A 183 8.56 -24.16 9.38
N ASP A 184 7.39 -24.24 8.73
CA ASP A 184 7.12 -25.23 7.70
C ASP A 184 7.60 -24.75 6.32
N ASN A 185 8.37 -25.58 5.62
CA ASN A 185 8.86 -25.35 4.25
C ASN A 185 7.85 -25.80 3.17
N TYR A 186 6.70 -26.37 3.56
CA TYR A 186 5.71 -26.94 2.66
C TYR A 186 5.16 -25.94 1.62
N LEU A 187 5.37 -26.17 0.32
CA LEU A 187 4.97 -25.25 -0.78
C LEU A 187 5.66 -23.87 -0.77
N ARG A 188 6.81 -23.73 -0.08
CA ARG A 188 7.58 -22.49 -0.08
C ARG A 188 8.03 -22.09 -1.49
N GLU A 189 8.57 -23.04 -2.26
CA GLU A 189 8.99 -22.82 -3.64
C GLU A 189 7.80 -22.40 -4.52
N GLU A 190 6.66 -23.08 -4.40
CA GLU A 190 5.44 -22.69 -5.14
C GLU A 190 4.95 -21.28 -4.78
N ALA A 191 5.06 -20.88 -3.50
CA ALA A 191 4.71 -19.54 -3.05
C ALA A 191 5.67 -18.48 -3.63
N ILE A 192 6.97 -18.79 -3.67
CA ILE A 192 8.00 -17.94 -4.26
C ILE A 192 7.76 -17.78 -5.77
N ASP A 193 7.58 -18.89 -6.49
CA ASP A 193 7.32 -18.90 -7.94
C ASP A 193 6.05 -18.12 -8.27
N LEU A 194 4.99 -18.29 -7.47
CA LEU A 194 3.75 -17.54 -7.64
C LEU A 194 3.97 -16.05 -7.44
N ALA A 195 4.69 -15.64 -6.38
CA ALA A 195 4.96 -14.23 -6.11
C ALA A 195 5.81 -13.60 -7.23
N GLN A 196 6.85 -14.30 -7.69
CA GLN A 196 7.69 -13.87 -8.81
C GLN A 196 6.88 -13.76 -10.12
N SER A 197 6.08 -14.77 -10.45
CA SER A 197 5.17 -14.74 -11.60
C SER A 197 4.19 -13.56 -11.49
N SER A 198 3.62 -13.32 -10.32
CA SER A 198 2.68 -12.21 -10.11
C SER A 198 3.35 -10.84 -10.24
N ARG A 199 4.60 -10.68 -9.77
CA ARG A 199 5.38 -9.46 -10.02
C ARG A 199 5.57 -9.21 -11.51
N GLN A 200 5.92 -10.24 -12.28
CA GLN A 200 6.07 -10.12 -13.72
C GLN A 200 4.74 -9.74 -14.39
N LYS A 201 3.61 -10.33 -13.97
CA LYS A 201 2.28 -9.98 -14.48
C LYS A 201 1.91 -8.53 -14.19
N VAL A 202 2.16 -8.05 -12.96
CA VAL A 202 1.93 -6.64 -12.58
C VAL A 202 2.75 -5.71 -13.46
N LEU A 203 4.02 -6.03 -13.70
CA LEU A 203 4.88 -5.25 -14.58
C LEU A 203 4.35 -5.21 -16.01
N ASN A 204 3.91 -6.35 -16.55
CA ASN A 204 3.33 -6.44 -17.90
C ASN A 204 2.06 -5.59 -18.02
N HIS A 205 1.10 -5.73 -17.09
CA HIS A 205 -0.13 -4.93 -17.04
C HIS A 205 0.17 -3.43 -17.02
N TYR A 206 1.17 -3.02 -16.24
CA TYR A 206 1.61 -1.64 -16.17
C TYR A 206 2.26 -1.13 -17.46
N GLN A 207 3.08 -1.95 -18.13
CA GLN A 207 3.67 -1.61 -19.42
C GLN A 207 2.60 -1.46 -20.50
N GLU A 208 1.60 -2.34 -20.54
CA GLU A 208 0.46 -2.21 -21.45
C GLU A 208 -0.31 -0.91 -21.23
N LEU A 209 -0.52 -0.50 -19.97
CA LEU A 209 -1.20 0.76 -19.66
C LEU A 209 -0.41 1.98 -20.17
N LYS A 210 0.92 1.93 -20.14
CA LYS A 210 1.78 2.98 -20.70
C LYS A 210 1.66 3.05 -22.23
N GLN A 211 1.73 1.91 -22.91
CA GLN A 211 1.66 1.84 -24.37
C GLN A 211 0.31 2.28 -24.94
N ARG A 212 -0.79 2.13 -24.21
CA ARG A 212 -2.13 2.51 -24.68
C ARG A 212 -2.40 4.02 -24.65
N LYS A 213 -1.53 4.82 -24.04
CA LYS A 213 -1.70 6.26 -23.86
C LYS A 213 -0.62 7.13 -24.50
N ASP A 214 0.41 6.51 -25.06
CA ASP A 214 1.34 7.12 -26.01
C ASP A 214 0.79 6.98 -27.44
#